data_AF-A0A6B2DVT7-F1
#
_entry.id   AF-A0A6B2DVT7-F1
#
_cell.length_a   1.000
_cell.length_b   1.000
_cell.length_c   1.000
_cell.angle_alpha   90.00
_cell.angle_beta   90.00
_cell.angle_gamma   90.00
#
_symmetry.space_group_name_H-M   'P 1'
#
loop_
_entity.id
_entity.type
_entity.pdbx_description
1 polymer ?
#
loop_
_entity_poly.entity_id
_entity_poly.type
_entity_poly.pdbx_seq_one_letter_code
_entity_poly.pdbx_strand_id
1 'polypeptide(L)'
;AAARLRAESRDVSVFSPSWAGEPHAGRAETALQLALRPGCVRMDRAVAGDRRPIGELLPLLREGGVRAVTATGVLGDPRPATVAEGTELLSELTAALVSHVDGWRRG
;
A
#
# COMPACT_ATOMS: atom_id res chain seq x y z
N ALA A 1 -1.08 7.90 -18.03
CA ALA A 1 -1.00 9.34 -17.73
C ALA A 1 0.43 9.89 -17.89
N ALA A 2 1.42 9.42 -17.12
CA ALA A 2 2.79 9.93 -17.17
C ALA A 2 3.43 9.94 -18.58
N ALA A 3 3.28 8.85 -19.35
CA ALA A 3 3.78 8.78 -20.73
C ALA A 3 3.20 9.88 -21.63
N ARG A 4 1.91 10.20 -21.47
CA ARG A 4 1.25 11.28 -22.21
C ARG A 4 1.80 12.65 -21.80
N LEU A 5 1.95 12.91 -20.51
CA LEU A 5 2.49 14.17 -20.00
C LEU A 5 3.92 14.41 -20.52
N ARG A 6 4.75 13.37 -20.58
CA ARG A 6 6.08 13.43 -21.18
C ARG A 6 6.05 13.68 -22.69
N ALA A 7 5.13 13.03 -23.41
CA ALA A 7 4.93 13.28 -24.84
C ALA A 7 4.44 14.72 -25.15
N GLU A 8 3.79 15.36 -24.18
CA GLU A 8 3.40 16.78 -24.21
C GLU A 8 4.53 17.72 -23.75
N SER A 9 5.77 17.23 -23.60
CA SER A 9 6.94 17.99 -23.11
C SER A 9 6.75 18.63 -21.74
N ARG A 10 5.87 18.07 -20.89
CA ARG A 10 5.72 18.53 -19.51
C ARG A 10 6.80 17.89 -18.64
N ASP A 11 7.37 18.71 -17.76
CA ASP A 11 8.26 18.23 -16.73
C ASP A 11 7.45 17.49 -15.65
N VAL A 12 7.59 16.17 -15.60
CA VAL A 12 6.82 15.30 -14.70
C VAL A 12 7.64 14.13 -14.20
N SER A 13 7.64 14.00 -12.87
CA SER A 13 8.08 12.79 -12.19
C SER A 13 6.91 12.13 -11.45
N VAL A 14 6.92 10.80 -11.38
CA VAL A 14 5.92 10.01 -10.65
C VAL A 14 6.64 9.22 -9.58
N PHE A 15 6.20 9.40 -8.34
CA PHE A 15 6.57 8.58 -7.21
C PHE A 15 5.40 7.69 -6.83
N SER A 16 5.70 6.42 -6.56
CA SER A 16 4.78 5.49 -5.92
C SER A 16 5.49 4.91 -4.71
N PRO A 17 4.96 5.05 -3.48
CA PRO A 17 5.51 4.33 -2.35
C PRO A 17 5.40 2.83 -2.59
N SER A 18 6.38 2.08 -2.11
CA SER A 18 6.41 0.61 -2.21
C SER A 18 6.98 0.00 -0.94
N TRP A 19 6.50 -1.18 -0.62
CA TRP A 19 6.94 -1.97 0.53
C TRP A 19 6.73 -3.45 0.23
N ALA A 20 7.45 -4.31 0.94
CA ALA A 20 7.16 -5.74 0.91
C ALA A 20 5.94 -6.04 1.80
N GLY A 21 5.02 -6.87 1.32
CA GLY A 21 3.86 -7.25 2.09
C GLY A 21 2.70 -7.72 1.24
N GLU A 22 1.57 -7.90 1.90
CA GLU A 22 0.37 -8.42 1.28
C GLU A 22 -0.40 -7.33 0.50
N PRO A 23 -1.20 -7.73 -0.50
CA PRO A 23 -1.66 -6.79 -1.52
C PRO A 23 -2.67 -5.75 -1.05
N HIS A 24 -3.44 -6.04 0.01
CA HIS A 24 -4.44 -5.09 0.50
C HIS A 24 -4.93 -5.40 1.91
N ALA A 25 -5.11 -4.35 2.72
CA ALA A 25 -5.54 -4.35 4.10
C ALA A 25 -4.80 -5.37 4.98
N GLY A 26 -3.59 -5.75 4.57
CA GLY A 26 -2.72 -6.68 5.28
C GLY A 26 -1.93 -5.99 6.39
N ARG A 27 -0.83 -6.61 6.80
CA ARG A 27 -0.02 -6.14 7.93
C ARG A 27 0.49 -4.71 7.74
N ALA A 28 1.11 -4.42 6.60
CA ALA A 28 1.77 -3.14 6.35
C ALA A 28 0.79 -1.95 6.29
N GLU A 29 -0.32 -2.07 5.55
CA GLU A 29 -1.34 -1.02 5.47
C GLU A 29 -2.01 -0.79 6.83
N THR A 30 -2.28 -1.87 7.59
CA THR A 30 -2.85 -1.77 8.93
C THR A 30 -1.89 -1.10 9.91
N ALA A 31 -0.60 -1.46 9.86
CA ALA A 31 0.43 -0.85 10.70
C ALA A 31 0.55 0.66 10.42
N LEU A 32 0.56 1.07 9.15
CA LEU A 32 0.53 2.49 8.77
C LEU A 32 -0.70 3.22 9.34
N GLN A 33 -1.90 2.62 9.23
CA GLN A 33 -3.11 3.23 9.80
C GLN A 33 -3.07 3.29 11.33
N LEU A 34 -2.49 2.30 12.01
CA LEU A 34 -2.28 2.32 13.46
C LEU A 34 -1.34 3.44 13.89
N ALA A 35 -0.30 3.72 13.11
CA ALA A 35 0.63 4.83 13.37
C ALA A 35 0.00 6.21 13.09
N LEU A 36 -0.81 6.33 12.03
CA LEU A 36 -1.38 7.61 11.60
C LEU A 36 -2.68 7.98 12.33
N ARG A 37 -3.60 7.03 12.45
CA ARG A 37 -4.98 7.24 12.92
C ARG A 37 -5.48 6.01 13.68
N PRO A 38 -4.89 5.68 14.85
CA PRO A 38 -5.20 4.45 15.58
C PRO A 38 -6.70 4.33 15.93
N GLY A 39 -7.38 5.44 16.24
CA GLY A 39 -8.82 5.45 16.53
C GLY A 39 -9.73 5.05 15.36
N CYS A 40 -9.18 4.94 14.14
CA CYS A 40 -9.91 4.46 12.96
C CYS A 40 -9.70 2.97 12.68
N VAL A 41 -8.82 2.29 13.43
CA VAL A 41 -8.52 0.87 13.25
C VAL A 41 -9.15 0.06 14.39
N ARG A 42 -10.11 -0.80 14.05
CA ARG A 42 -10.75 -1.72 15.00
C ARG A 42 -10.03 -3.06 15.02
N MET A 43 -8.90 -3.12 15.73
CA MET A 43 -8.07 -4.33 15.81
C MET A 43 -8.79 -5.52 16.46
N ASP A 44 -9.79 -5.27 17.30
CA ASP A 44 -10.69 -6.29 17.85
C ASP A 44 -11.50 -7.05 16.78
N ARG A 45 -11.62 -6.46 15.58
CA ARG A 45 -12.31 -7.06 14.41
C ARG A 45 -11.35 -7.50 13.32
N ALA A 46 -10.04 -7.41 13.55
CA ALA A 46 -9.04 -7.78 12.56
C ALA A 46 -9.08 -9.30 12.31
N VAL A 47 -9.32 -9.67 11.06
CA VAL A 47 -9.36 -11.06 10.60
C VAL A 47 -8.53 -11.20 9.35
N ALA A 48 -7.85 -12.33 9.20
CA ALA A 48 -7.17 -12.65 7.96
C ALA A 48 -8.20 -12.82 6.83
N GLY A 49 -7.81 -12.41 5.63
CA GLY A 49 -8.57 -12.69 4.41
C GLY A 49 -7.84 -13.70 3.53
N ASP A 50 -7.84 -13.47 2.21
CA ASP A 50 -7.15 -14.35 1.28
C ASP A 50 -5.63 -14.07 1.28
N ARG A 51 -4.82 -15.10 1.43
CA ARG A 51 -3.36 -14.99 1.59
C ARG A 51 -2.59 -15.57 0.39
N ARG A 52 -3.29 -15.94 -0.68
CA ARG A 52 -2.64 -16.41 -1.91
C ARG A 52 -1.78 -15.28 -2.50
N PRO A 53 -0.68 -15.62 -3.22
CA PRO A 53 0.10 -14.64 -3.94
C PRO A 53 -0.77 -13.79 -4.88
N ILE A 54 -0.46 -12.50 -5.02
CA ILE A 54 -1.25 -11.59 -5.86
C ILE A 54 -1.40 -12.10 -7.30
N GLY A 55 -0.40 -12.80 -7.84
CA GLY A 55 -0.47 -13.41 -9.17
C GLY A 55 -1.65 -14.36 -9.36
N GLU A 56 -2.01 -15.12 -8.32
CA GLU A 56 -3.17 -16.03 -8.33
C GLU A 56 -4.50 -15.30 -8.14
N LEU A 57 -4.47 -14.15 -7.46
CA LEU A 57 -5.66 -13.34 -7.16
C LEU A 57 -6.03 -12.40 -8.31
N LEU A 58 -5.06 -11.95 -9.10
CA LEU A 58 -5.26 -10.97 -10.18
C LEU A 58 -6.38 -11.34 -11.18
N PRO A 59 -6.53 -12.59 -11.64
CA PRO A 59 -7.65 -12.95 -12.53
C PRO A 59 -9.01 -12.71 -11.87
N LEU A 60 -9.18 -13.17 -10.62
CA LEU A 60 -10.42 -13.01 -9.85
C LEU A 60 -10.72 -11.54 -9.54
N LEU A 61 -9.68 -10.76 -9.19
CA LEU A 61 -9.79 -9.32 -8.96
C LEU A 61 -10.23 -8.56 -10.22
N ARG A 62 -9.75 -8.97 -11.39
CA ARG A 62 -10.15 -8.37 -12.67
C ARG A 62 -11.59 -8.70 -13.04
N GLU A 63 -12.03 -9.92 -12.73
CA GLU A 63 -13.38 -10.39 -13.05
C GLU A 63 -14.44 -9.81 -12.12
N GLY A 64 -14.21 -9.84 -10.81
CA GLY A 64 -15.24 -9.52 -9.81
C GLY A 64 -14.78 -8.61 -8.66
N GLY A 65 -13.60 -8.00 -8.78
CA GLY A 65 -13.05 -7.12 -7.75
C GLY A 65 -12.68 -7.85 -6.45
N VAL A 66 -12.43 -7.09 -5.39
CA VAL A 66 -11.99 -7.63 -4.09
C VAL A 66 -13.03 -8.59 -3.48
N ARG A 67 -14.32 -8.32 -3.67
CA ARG A 67 -15.41 -9.16 -3.14
C ARG A 67 -15.41 -10.57 -3.73
N ALA A 68 -14.92 -10.76 -4.95
CA ALA A 68 -14.78 -12.08 -5.55
C ALA A 68 -13.64 -12.91 -4.94
N VAL A 69 -12.71 -12.26 -4.23
CA VAL A 69 -11.56 -12.91 -3.59
C VAL A 69 -11.80 -13.15 -2.10
N THR A 70 -12.39 -12.18 -1.41
CA THR A 70 -12.50 -12.20 0.04
C THR A 70 -13.79 -11.52 0.51
N ALA A 71 -14.48 -12.13 1.48
CA ALA A 71 -15.66 -11.54 2.10
C ALA A 71 -15.31 -10.37 3.04
N THR A 72 -14.08 -10.35 3.58
CA THR A 72 -13.63 -9.35 4.56
C THR A 72 -13.06 -8.10 3.91
N GLY A 73 -12.73 -8.18 2.61
CA GLY A 73 -11.97 -7.14 1.91
C GLY A 73 -10.45 -7.25 2.07
N VAL A 74 -9.97 -8.13 2.96
CA VAL A 74 -8.54 -8.30 3.26
C VAL A 74 -7.87 -9.27 2.28
N LEU A 75 -6.74 -8.85 1.71
CA LEU A 75 -5.82 -9.69 0.94
C LEU A 75 -4.51 -9.78 1.73
N GLY A 76 -4.46 -10.67 2.73
CA GLY A 76 -3.37 -10.79 3.69
C GLY A 76 -3.82 -11.07 5.12
N ASP A 77 -2.97 -10.73 6.09
CA ASP A 77 -3.28 -10.84 7.51
C ASP A 77 -2.93 -9.57 8.30
N PRO A 78 -3.91 -8.76 8.73
CA PRO A 78 -3.67 -7.53 9.48
C PRO A 78 -3.34 -7.76 10.95
N ARG A 79 -3.64 -8.95 11.50
CA ARG A 79 -3.57 -9.22 12.96
C ARG A 79 -2.20 -8.96 13.58
N PRO A 80 -1.06 -9.24 12.90
CA PRO A 80 0.27 -8.99 13.45
C PRO A 80 0.74 -7.53 13.36
N ALA A 81 -0.08 -6.61 12.83
CA ALA A 81 0.31 -5.22 12.63
C ALA A 81 0.50 -4.49 13.97
N THR A 82 1.55 -3.68 14.03
CA THR A 82 1.86 -2.88 15.22
C THR A 82 2.06 -1.40 14.86
N VAL A 83 1.89 -0.53 15.86
CA VAL A 83 2.19 0.91 15.71
C VAL A 83 3.65 1.13 15.36
N ALA A 84 4.57 0.39 15.99
CA ALA A 84 6.01 0.53 15.78
C ALA A 84 6.41 0.25 14.32
N GLU A 85 5.92 -0.87 13.76
CA GLU A 85 6.13 -1.20 12.34
C GLU A 85 5.56 -0.11 11.42
N GLY A 86 4.41 0.47 11.77
CA GLY A 86 3.80 1.55 11.01
C GLY A 86 4.63 2.83 11.03
N THR A 87 5.20 3.19 12.19
CA THR A 87 6.07 4.36 12.34
C THR A 87 7.38 4.20 11.56
N GLU A 88 7.98 3.01 11.60
CA GLU A 88 9.19 2.68 10.84
C GLU A 88 8.92 2.78 9.33
N LEU A 89 7.89 2.07 8.85
CA LEU A 89 7.52 2.09 7.43
C LEU A 89 7.17 3.49 6.93
N LEU A 90 6.45 4.29 7.72
CA LEU A 90 6.15 5.68 7.35
C LEU A 90 7.41 6.52 7.21
N SER A 91 8.41 6.31 8.07
CA SER A 91 9.69 7.03 8.03
C SER A 91 10.49 6.66 6.78
N GLU A 92 10.54 5.37 6.43
CA GLU A 92 11.19 4.88 5.21
C GLU A 92 10.54 5.45 3.94
N LEU A 93 9.20 5.39 3.84
CA LEU A 93 8.46 5.92 2.70
C LEU A 93 8.63 7.43 2.56
N THR A 94 8.68 8.15 3.67
CA THR A 94 8.93 9.60 3.69
C THR A 94 10.33 9.92 3.19
N ALA A 95 11.35 9.22 3.67
CA ALA A 95 12.73 9.39 3.22
C ALA A 95 12.87 9.10 1.72
N ALA A 96 12.22 8.04 1.22
CA ALA A 96 12.21 7.69 -0.19
C ALA A 96 11.56 8.78 -1.06
N LEU A 97 10.44 9.35 -0.60
CA LEU A 97 9.77 10.46 -1.30
C LEU A 97 10.65 11.71 -1.34
N VAL A 98 11.24 12.10 -0.21
CA VAL A 98 12.14 13.26 -0.12
C VAL A 98 13.32 13.08 -1.07
N SER A 99 13.97 11.92 -1.04
CA SER A 99 15.09 11.60 -1.94
C SER A 99 14.68 11.66 -3.41
N HIS A 100 13.49 11.15 -3.77
CA HIS A 100 12.98 11.20 -5.13
C HIS A 100 12.76 12.65 -5.60
N VAL A 101 12.13 13.49 -4.78
CA VAL A 101 11.87 14.91 -5.10
C VAL A 101 13.17 15.69 -5.22
N ASP A 102 14.09 15.49 -4.29
CA ASP A 102 15.40 16.14 -4.31
C ASP A 102 16.24 15.72 -5.54
N GLY A 103 16.16 14.44 -5.93
CA GLY A 103 16.79 13.95 -7.15
C GLY A 103 16.20 14.59 -8.40
N TRP A 104 14.87 14.73 -8.47
CA TRP A 104 14.20 15.38 -9.60
C TRP A 104 14.52 16.87 -9.69
N ARG A 105 14.57 17.60 -8.57
CA ARG A 105 14.89 19.05 -8.57
C ARG A 105 16.32 19.39 -8.99
N ARG A 106 17.25 18.43 -8.90
CA ARG A 106 18.66 18.62 -9.28
C ARG A 106 18.93 18.27 -10.74
N GLY A 107 18.03 17.54 -11.41
CA GLY A 107 18.12 17.20 -12.82
C GLY A 107 17.41 18.25 -13.68
#